data_AF-A0A7G5C2S4-F1
#
_entry.id   AF-A0A7G5C2S4-F1
#
_cell.length_a   1.000
_cell.length_b   1.000
_cell.length_c   1.000
_cell.angle_alpha   90.00
_cell.angle_beta   90.00
_cell.angle_gamma   90.00
#
_symmetry.space_group_name_H-M   'P 1'
#
loop_
_entity.id
_entity.type
_entity.pdbx_description
1 polymer ?
#
loop_
_entity_poly.entity_id
_entity_poly.type
_entity_poly.pdbx_seq_one_letter_code
_entity_poly.pdbx_strand_id
1 'polypeptide(L)'
;MHRLQQIPRWLKFKYMMLIRAKGGASIVAMGFAIGLAIEMFTLPTLGFAFVLIFPLCYLLKGNLPAALIGFVVGKIIYIPMMYPNSKVGGWILPKHLSFHIPVVPEWFNHLLLTNLKLIVGGMVDGAILGMLCYFPIKYSLDTYKAKRKDKKKLNRAKLEARI
;
A
#
# COMPACT_ATOMS: atom_id res chain seq x y z
N MET A 1 -38.02 6.81 5.16
CA MET A 1 -36.68 6.22 5.38
C MET A 1 -36.28 5.21 4.29
N HIS A 2 -36.38 5.56 2.99
CA HIS A 2 -36.21 4.60 1.87
C HIS A 2 -34.83 4.62 1.16
N ARG A 3 -33.92 5.55 1.52
CA ARG A 3 -32.64 5.73 0.79
C ARG A 3 -31.50 4.82 1.26
N LEU A 4 -31.57 4.24 2.46
CA LEU A 4 -30.46 3.45 3.04
C LEU A 4 -30.36 2.03 2.46
N GLN A 5 -31.44 1.48 1.91
CA GLN A 5 -31.45 0.12 1.34
C GLN A 5 -30.73 0.02 -0.02
N GLN A 6 -30.43 1.16 -0.66
CA GLN A 6 -29.74 1.18 -1.96
C GLN A 6 -28.20 1.21 -1.84
N ILE A 7 -27.67 1.61 -0.68
CA ILE A 7 -26.23 1.68 -0.39
C ILE A 7 -25.53 0.32 -0.59
N PRO A 8 -26.01 -0.81 -0.02
CA PRO A 8 -25.33 -2.10 -0.20
C PRO A 8 -25.36 -2.57 -1.66
N ARG A 9 -26.43 -2.27 -2.41
CA ARG A 9 -26.53 -2.56 -3.84
C ARG A 9 -25.54 -1.73 -4.66
N TRP A 10 -25.43 -0.44 -4.36
CA TRP A 10 -24.49 0.47 -5.03
C TRP A 10 -23.03 0.12 -4.73
N LEU A 11 -22.71 -0.20 -3.47
CA LEU A 11 -21.38 -0.69 -3.08
C LEU A 11 -21.04 -2.01 -3.78
N LYS A 12 -21.98 -2.96 -3.82
CA LYS A 12 -21.82 -4.23 -4.56
C LYS A 12 -21.62 -3.98 -6.05
N PHE A 13 -22.32 -3.00 -6.64
CA PHE A 13 -22.15 -2.62 -8.03
C PHE A 13 -20.77 -2.02 -8.31
N LYS A 14 -20.31 -1.05 -7.51
CA LYS A 14 -18.96 -0.46 -7.61
C LYS A 14 -17.86 -1.51 -7.43
N TYR A 15 -18.03 -2.42 -6.46
CA TYR A 15 -17.15 -3.58 -6.26
C TYR A 15 -17.13 -4.52 -7.48
N MET A 16 -18.30 -4.84 -8.05
CA MET A 16 -18.37 -5.66 -9.27
C MET A 16 -17.77 -4.96 -10.49
N MET A 17 -17.88 -3.63 -10.60
CA MET A 17 -17.26 -2.83 -11.65
C MET A 17 -15.73 -2.86 -11.54
N LEU A 18 -15.19 -2.69 -10.32
CA LEU A 18 -13.74 -2.80 -10.03
C LEU A 18 -13.18 -4.19 -10.37
N ILE A 19 -13.93 -5.26 -10.09
CA ILE A 19 -13.49 -6.62 -10.41
C ILE A 19 -13.50 -6.88 -11.92
N ARG A 20 -14.50 -6.35 -12.64
CA ARG A 20 -14.69 -6.60 -14.08
C ARG A 20 -13.93 -5.64 -15.01
N ALA A 21 -13.48 -4.49 -14.53
CA ALA A 21 -12.70 -3.56 -15.33
C ALA A 21 -11.35 -4.19 -15.75
N LYS A 22 -11.01 -4.09 -17.05
CA LYS A 22 -9.65 -4.35 -17.53
C LYS A 22 -8.70 -3.47 -16.73
N GLY A 23 -7.71 -4.07 -16.06
CA GLY A 23 -6.79 -3.35 -15.16
C GLY A 23 -7.20 -3.31 -13.67
N GLY A 24 -8.32 -3.91 -13.26
CA GLY A 24 -8.72 -3.90 -11.84
C GLY A 24 -7.73 -4.59 -10.89
N ALA A 25 -6.97 -5.59 -11.36
CA ALA A 25 -5.89 -6.20 -10.56
C ALA A 25 -4.72 -5.22 -10.38
N SER A 26 -4.37 -4.48 -11.44
CA SER A 26 -3.34 -3.44 -11.39
C SER A 26 -3.70 -2.30 -10.42
N ILE A 27 -4.96 -1.85 -10.40
CA ILE A 27 -5.42 -0.78 -9.50
C ILE A 27 -5.34 -1.23 -8.03
N VAL A 28 -5.70 -2.49 -7.75
CA VAL A 28 -5.60 -3.06 -6.39
C VAL A 28 -4.14 -3.28 -5.99
N ALA A 29 -3.31 -3.83 -6.88
CA ALA A 29 -1.89 -4.02 -6.65
C ALA A 29 -1.15 -2.69 -6.43
N MET A 30 -1.51 -1.65 -7.20
CA MET A 30 -0.98 -0.30 -7.03
C MET A 30 -1.38 0.28 -5.67
N GLY A 31 -2.64 0.14 -5.27
CA GLY A 31 -3.09 0.54 -3.94
C GLY A 31 -2.27 -0.14 -2.85
N PHE A 32 -2.16 -1.47 -2.89
CA PHE A 32 -1.37 -2.25 -1.94
C PHE A 32 0.10 -1.78 -1.88
N ALA A 33 0.74 -1.60 -3.04
CA ALA A 33 2.11 -1.10 -3.14
C ALA A 33 2.29 0.28 -2.49
N ILE A 34 1.36 1.21 -2.73
CA ILE A 34 1.37 2.55 -2.13
C ILE A 34 1.27 2.47 -0.61
N GLY A 35 0.33 1.70 -0.08
CA GLY A 35 0.15 1.55 1.36
C GLY A 35 1.37 0.94 2.05
N LEU A 36 1.96 -0.08 1.42
CA LEU A 36 3.15 -0.74 1.91
C LEU A 36 4.37 0.20 1.87
N ALA A 37 4.56 0.92 0.76
CA ALA A 37 5.66 1.88 0.60
C ALA A 37 5.58 3.03 1.62
N ILE A 38 4.38 3.58 1.85
CA ILE A 38 4.17 4.65 2.81
C ILE A 38 4.51 4.19 4.22
N GLU A 39 4.10 2.97 4.58
CA GLU A 39 4.37 2.47 5.93
C GLU A 39 5.86 2.35 6.26
N MET A 40 6.71 2.16 5.26
CA MET A 40 8.16 2.05 5.45
C MET A 40 8.82 3.32 6.01
N PHE A 41 8.16 4.48 5.95
CA PHE A 41 8.69 5.72 6.52
C PHE A 41 7.72 6.45 7.45
N THR A 42 6.46 6.00 7.59
CA THR A 42 5.46 6.70 8.42
C THR A 42 5.40 6.27 9.88
N LEU A 43 5.99 5.15 10.26
CA LEU A 43 6.06 4.74 11.67
C LEU A 43 6.74 5.78 12.58
N PRO A 44 7.86 6.40 12.19
CA PRO A 44 8.44 7.56 12.87
C PRO A 44 7.53 8.80 12.96
N THR A 45 6.51 8.90 12.10
CA THR A 45 5.71 10.13 11.90
C THR A 45 4.38 10.15 12.69
N LEU A 46 4.17 9.22 13.63
CA LEU A 46 3.05 9.18 14.58
C LEU A 46 1.64 9.34 13.94
N GLY A 47 1.40 8.74 12.78
CA GLY A 47 0.06 8.66 12.18
C GLY A 47 -0.19 9.57 10.96
N PHE A 48 0.85 10.21 10.42
CA PHE A 48 0.76 11.03 9.19
C PHE A 48 0.50 10.23 7.90
N ALA A 49 0.39 8.90 7.98
CA ALA A 49 0.26 8.02 6.83
C ALA A 49 -0.96 8.30 5.95
N PHE A 50 -2.12 8.58 6.55
CA PHE A 50 -3.33 8.83 5.78
C PHE A 50 -3.19 10.07 4.88
N VAL A 51 -2.51 11.12 5.36
CA VAL A 51 -2.25 12.34 4.60
C VAL A 51 -1.48 12.05 3.31
N LEU A 52 -0.68 10.99 3.29
CA LEU A 52 0.07 10.55 2.11
C LEU A 52 -0.68 9.51 1.29
N ILE A 53 -1.34 8.55 1.93
CA ILE A 53 -2.04 7.44 1.25
C ILE A 53 -3.15 7.98 0.34
N PHE A 54 -3.96 8.93 0.83
CA PHE A 54 -5.11 9.45 0.07
C PHE A 54 -4.68 10.13 -1.25
N PRO A 55 -3.78 11.14 -1.24
CA PRO A 55 -3.31 11.77 -2.48
C PRO A 55 -2.59 10.82 -3.42
N LEU A 56 -1.73 9.94 -2.90
CA LEU A 56 -0.99 8.99 -3.73
C LEU A 56 -1.91 7.98 -4.40
N CYS A 57 -2.91 7.47 -3.69
CA CYS A 57 -3.93 6.60 -4.29
C CYS A 57 -4.71 7.31 -5.40
N TYR A 58 -5.04 8.59 -5.22
CA TYR A 58 -5.71 9.38 -6.25
C TYR A 58 -4.81 9.59 -7.48
N LEU A 59 -3.56 10.03 -7.27
CA LEU A 59 -2.61 10.36 -8.33
C LEU A 59 -2.21 9.14 -9.16
N LEU A 60 -1.88 8.03 -8.49
CA LEU A 60 -1.43 6.79 -9.12
C LEU A 60 -2.59 5.84 -9.48
N LYS A 61 -3.84 6.29 -9.31
CA LYS A 61 -5.06 5.52 -9.58
C LYS A 61 -5.08 4.17 -8.83
N GLY A 62 -4.62 4.17 -7.59
CA GLY A 62 -4.62 3.02 -6.67
C GLY A 62 -5.96 2.84 -5.95
N ASN A 63 -6.25 1.60 -5.54
CA ASN A 63 -7.42 1.31 -4.71
C ASN A 63 -7.14 1.63 -3.23
N LEU A 64 -7.88 2.58 -2.65
CA LEU A 64 -7.72 2.98 -1.26
C LEU A 64 -7.87 1.81 -0.25
N PRO A 65 -8.91 0.96 -0.30
CA PRO A 65 -8.99 -0.21 0.58
C PRO A 65 -7.76 -1.14 0.48
N ALA A 66 -7.26 -1.38 -0.73
CA ALA A 66 -6.06 -2.17 -0.95
C ALA A 66 -4.81 -1.50 -0.35
N ALA A 67 -4.72 -0.17 -0.40
CA ALA A 67 -3.65 0.58 0.26
C ALA A 67 -3.71 0.44 1.79
N LEU A 68 -4.90 0.49 2.39
CA LEU A 68 -5.02 0.25 3.83
C LEU A 68 -4.59 -1.16 4.23
N ILE A 69 -4.89 -2.17 3.39
CA ILE A 69 -4.39 -3.53 3.60
C ILE A 69 -2.86 -3.56 3.48
N GLY A 70 -2.29 -2.96 2.44
CA GLY A 70 -0.84 -2.87 2.25
C GLY A 70 -0.13 -2.16 3.40
N PHE A 71 -0.76 -1.12 3.96
CA PHE A 71 -0.30 -0.39 5.13
C PHE A 71 -0.27 -1.26 6.39
N VAL A 72 -1.35 -2.00 6.66
CA VAL A 72 -1.40 -2.93 7.81
C VAL A 72 -0.38 -4.06 7.66
N VAL A 73 -0.24 -4.63 6.45
CA VAL A 73 0.79 -5.63 6.17
C VAL A 73 2.19 -5.03 6.31
N GLY A 74 2.37 -3.78 5.91
CA GLY A 74 3.59 -3.00 6.06
C GLY A 74 4.10 -2.98 7.50
N LYS A 75 3.22 -2.93 8.51
CA LYS A 75 3.62 -2.99 9.94
C LYS A 75 4.40 -4.24 10.29
N ILE A 76 3.97 -5.38 9.77
CA ILE A 76 4.62 -6.68 10.02
C ILE A 76 5.98 -6.71 9.31
N ILE A 77 6.04 -6.20 8.07
CA ILE A 77 7.25 -6.16 7.26
C ILE A 77 8.24 -5.08 7.73
N TYR A 78 7.77 -4.04 8.43
CA TYR A 78 8.60 -2.94 8.86
C TYR A 78 9.70 -3.36 9.83
N ILE A 79 9.41 -4.27 10.76
CA ILE A 79 10.38 -4.72 11.77
C ILE A 79 11.69 -5.22 11.12
N PRO A 80 11.67 -6.17 10.17
CA PRO A 80 12.88 -6.57 9.47
C PRO A 80 13.42 -5.49 8.52
N MET A 81 12.57 -4.59 8.01
CA MET A 81 13.00 -3.48 7.13
C MET A 81 13.64 -2.31 7.87
N MET A 82 13.55 -2.24 9.21
CA MET A 82 14.14 -1.14 9.98
C MET A 82 15.67 -1.07 9.83
N TYR A 83 16.34 -2.22 9.73
CA TYR A 83 17.78 -2.30 9.49
C TYR A 83 18.21 -1.74 8.11
N PRO A 84 17.66 -2.22 6.97
CA PRO A 84 17.98 -1.63 5.67
C PRO A 84 17.58 -0.15 5.60
N ASN A 85 16.42 0.25 6.11
CA ASN A 85 15.99 1.66 6.12
C ASN A 85 17.03 2.55 6.82
N SER A 86 17.52 2.16 7.99
CA SER A 86 18.54 2.94 8.70
C SER A 86 19.87 3.00 7.93
N LYS A 87 20.26 1.91 7.28
CA LYS A 87 21.51 1.81 6.52
C LYS A 87 21.47 2.67 5.26
N VAL A 88 20.39 2.59 4.49
CA VAL A 88 20.16 3.39 3.27
C VAL A 88 20.02 4.87 3.65
N GLY A 89 19.29 5.18 4.72
CA GLY A 89 19.20 6.54 5.26
C GLY A 89 20.58 7.09 5.65
N GLY A 90 21.43 6.28 6.29
CA GLY A 90 22.80 6.66 6.64
C GLY A 90 23.76 6.81 5.46
N TRP A 91 23.45 6.23 4.29
CA TRP A 91 24.22 6.45 3.06
C TRP A 91 23.81 7.76 2.36
N ILE A 92 22.54 8.12 2.45
CA ILE A 92 21.99 9.33 1.82
C ILE A 92 22.27 10.56 2.69
N LEU A 93 22.14 10.45 4.02
CA LEU A 93 22.41 11.55 4.92
C LEU A 93 23.92 11.76 5.12
N PRO A 94 24.40 13.01 5.13
CA PRO A 94 25.78 13.32 5.46
C PRO A 94 26.13 12.86 6.87
N LYS A 95 27.32 12.25 7.05
CA LYS A 95 27.81 11.79 8.36
C LYS A 95 28.01 12.91 9.38
N HIS A 96 28.15 14.15 8.92
CA HIS A 96 28.35 15.36 9.73
C HIS A 96 27.05 16.12 10.02
N LEU A 97 25.88 15.55 9.68
CA LEU A 97 24.60 16.15 10.02
C LEU A 97 24.38 16.00 11.54
N SER A 98 24.73 17.03 12.29
CA SER A 98 24.47 17.14 13.72
C SER A 98 23.53 18.32 13.94
N PHE A 99 22.28 18.06 14.33
CA PHE A 99 21.38 19.11 14.77
C PHE A 99 21.82 19.56 16.16
N HIS A 100 22.71 20.55 16.23
CA HIS A 100 22.97 21.27 17.48
C HIS A 100 21.99 22.43 17.58
N ILE A 101 20.74 22.11 17.92
CA ILE A 101 19.80 23.15 18.33
C ILE A 101 20.07 23.39 19.82
N PRO A 102 20.67 24.53 20.23
CA PRO A 102 21.13 24.75 21.61
C PRO A 102 20.02 24.74 22.66
N VAL A 103 18.77 24.78 22.20
CA VAL A 103 17.56 24.91 23.00
C VAL A 103 16.96 23.55 23.39
N VAL A 104 17.37 22.45 22.75
CA VAL A 104 16.83 21.11 23.00
C VAL A 104 17.86 20.14 23.55
N PRO A 105 17.43 19.18 24.41
CA PRO A 105 18.34 18.18 24.97
C PRO A 105 19.05 17.32 23.91
N GLU A 106 20.28 16.89 24.20
CA GLU A 106 21.09 16.08 23.29
C GLU A 106 20.42 14.76 22.87
N TRP A 107 19.65 14.14 23.78
CA TRP A 107 18.87 12.93 23.48
C TRP A 107 17.79 13.19 22.42
N PHE A 108 17.23 14.40 22.36
CA PHE A 108 16.24 14.81 21.38
C PHE A 108 16.87 14.97 19.99
N ASN A 109 18.08 15.55 19.93
CA ASN A 109 18.85 15.67 18.69
C ASN A 109 19.20 14.30 18.11
N HIS A 110 19.63 13.35 18.96
CA HIS A 110 19.90 11.98 18.53
C HIS A 110 18.63 11.25 18.04
N LEU A 111 17.50 11.46 18.71
CA LEU A 111 16.20 10.91 18.33
C LEU A 111 15.74 11.47 16.98
N LEU A 112 15.88 12.77 16.74
CA LEU A 112 15.57 13.41 15.46
C LEU A 112 16.41 12.84 14.32
N LEU A 113 17.73 12.74 14.50
CA LEU A 113 18.63 12.18 13.49
C LEU A 113 18.30 10.72 13.15
N THR A 114 17.95 9.92 14.16
CA THR A 114 17.59 8.51 13.97
C THR A 114 16.28 8.38 13.20
N ASN A 115 15.26 9.17 13.55
CA ASN A 115 14.00 9.20 12.82
C ASN A 115 14.19 9.68 11.38
N LEU A 116 15.05 10.68 11.15
CA LEU A 116 15.31 11.20 9.82
C LEU A 116 16.01 10.17 8.92
N LYS A 117 16.97 9.41 9.45
CA LYS A 117 17.58 8.28 8.73
C LYS A 117 16.54 7.22 8.36
N LEU A 118 15.68 6.84 9.32
CA LEU A 118 14.61 5.87 9.08
C LEU A 118 13.60 6.35 8.04
N ILE A 119 13.24 7.64 8.06
CA ILE A 119 12.32 8.22 7.08
C ILE A 119 12.95 8.20 5.69
N VAL A 120 14.17 8.72 5.54
CA VAL A 120 14.83 8.84 4.23
C VAL A 120 15.12 7.47 3.62
N GLY A 121 15.67 6.53 4.39
CA GLY A 121 15.88 5.19 3.88
C GLY A 121 14.57 4.44 3.66
N GLY A 122 13.59 4.61 4.54
CA GLY A 122 12.24 4.04 4.38
C GLY A 122 11.50 4.54 3.14
N MET A 123 11.73 5.77 2.68
CA MET A 123 11.19 6.27 1.41
C MET A 123 11.77 5.51 0.22
N VAL A 124 13.08 5.26 0.23
CA VAL A 124 13.79 4.55 -0.85
C VAL A 124 13.44 3.07 -0.84
N ASP A 125 13.66 2.41 0.30
CA ASP A 125 13.39 0.99 0.48
C ASP A 125 11.89 0.68 0.34
N GLY A 126 11.02 1.57 0.82
CA GLY A 126 9.57 1.48 0.63
C GLY A 126 9.16 1.58 -0.83
N ALA A 127 9.76 2.48 -1.62
CA ALA A 127 9.48 2.56 -3.05
C ALA A 127 9.90 1.27 -3.78
N ILE A 128 11.09 0.74 -3.47
CA ILE A 128 11.61 -0.51 -4.04
C ILE A 128 10.69 -1.68 -3.64
N LEU A 129 10.40 -1.82 -2.36
CA LEU A 129 9.59 -2.91 -1.82
C LEU A 129 8.15 -2.85 -2.33
N GLY A 130 7.55 -1.66 -2.39
CA GLY A 130 6.25 -1.44 -3.00
C GLY A 130 6.22 -1.88 -4.48
N MET A 131 7.25 -1.50 -5.24
CA MET A 131 7.40 -1.94 -6.64
C MET A 131 7.54 -3.46 -6.75
N LEU A 132 8.36 -4.08 -5.91
CA LEU A 132 8.51 -5.54 -5.87
C LEU A 132 7.21 -6.25 -5.52
N CYS A 133 6.44 -5.74 -4.56
CA CYS A 133 5.15 -6.30 -4.14
C CYS A 133 4.02 -6.07 -5.14
N TYR A 134 4.12 -5.07 -6.04
CA TYR A 134 3.11 -4.83 -7.06
C TYR A 134 2.92 -6.05 -7.99
N PHE A 135 4.01 -6.67 -8.45
CA PHE A 135 3.97 -7.80 -9.38
C PHE A 135 3.26 -9.06 -8.83
N PRO A 136 3.64 -9.61 -7.65
CA PRO A 136 3.00 -10.80 -7.11
C PRO A 136 1.52 -10.54 -6.81
N ILE A 137 1.17 -9.39 -6.25
CA ILE A 137 -0.24 -9.05 -5.96
C ILE A 137 -1.05 -8.98 -7.25
N LYS A 138 -0.52 -8.33 -8.29
CA LYS A 138 -1.18 -8.27 -9.61
C LYS A 138 -1.37 -9.66 -10.19
N TYR A 139 -0.31 -10.47 -10.23
CA TYR A 139 -0.34 -11.83 -10.78
C TYR A 139 -1.33 -12.75 -10.02
N SER A 140 -1.33 -12.71 -8.70
CA SER A 140 -2.29 -13.45 -7.88
C SER A 140 -3.72 -13.05 -8.24
N LEU A 141 -4.01 -11.75 -8.26
CA LEU A 141 -5.36 -11.24 -8.55
C LEU A 141 -5.83 -11.57 -9.98
N ASP A 142 -4.96 -11.46 -10.97
CA ASP A 142 -5.28 -11.85 -12.35
C ASP A 142 -5.59 -13.35 -12.45
N THR A 143 -4.81 -14.20 -11.76
CA THR A 143 -5.07 -15.64 -11.68
C THR A 143 -6.42 -15.94 -11.03
N TYR A 144 -6.77 -15.28 -9.93
CA TYR A 144 -8.08 -15.44 -9.27
C TYR A 144 -9.24 -15.01 -10.19
N LYS A 145 -9.06 -13.93 -10.96
CA LYS A 145 -10.06 -13.46 -11.93
C LYS A 145 -10.26 -14.45 -13.08
N ALA A 146 -9.17 -15.01 -13.62
CA ALA A 146 -9.22 -16.01 -14.69
C ALA A 146 -10.02 -17.24 -14.25
N LYS A 147 -9.66 -17.84 -13.10
CA LYS A 147 -10.37 -19.02 -12.54
C LYS A 147 -11.86 -18.78 -12.33
N ARG A 148 -12.26 -17.57 -11.92
CA ARG A 148 -13.68 -17.22 -11.73
C ARG A 148 -14.43 -17.09 -13.06
N LYS A 149 -13.77 -16.60 -14.11
CA LYS A 149 -14.33 -16.51 -15.46
C LYS A 149 -14.56 -17.91 -16.03
N ASP A 150 -13.62 -18.82 -15.82
CA ASP A 150 -13.71 -20.20 -16.30
C ASP A 150 -14.82 -20.98 -15.59
N LYS A 151 -14.96 -20.83 -14.27
CA LYS A 151 -16.11 -21.40 -13.52
C LYS A 151 -17.46 -20.91 -14.05
N LYS A 152 -17.57 -19.63 -14.43
CA LYS A 152 -18.82 -19.09 -14.99
C LYS A 152 -19.13 -19.65 -16.38
N LYS A 153 -18.11 -19.78 -17.23
CA LYS A 153 -18.26 -20.41 -18.56
C LYS A 153 -18.70 -21.88 -18.42
N LEU A 154 -18.06 -22.63 -17.52
CA LEU A 154 -18.42 -24.02 -17.24
C LEU A 154 -19.87 -24.16 -16.74
N ASN A 155 -20.29 -23.29 -15.82
CA ASN A 155 -21.66 -23.32 -15.31
C ASN A 155 -22.70 -22.96 -16.39
N ARG A 156 -22.36 -22.07 -17.33
CA ARG A 156 -23.22 -21.73 -18.46
C ARG A 156 -23.32 -22.88 -19.47
N ALA A 157 -22.20 -23.52 -19.82
CA ALA A 157 -22.19 -24.69 -20.70
C ALA A 157 -22.98 -25.87 -20.11
N LYS A 158 -22.90 -26.09 -18.78
CA LYS A 158 -23.72 -27.10 -18.08
C LYS A 158 -25.23 -26.80 -18.10
N LEU A 159 -25.61 -25.52 -18.17
CA LEU A 159 -27.00 -25.10 -18.27
C LEU A 159 -27.52 -25.30 -19.70
N GLU A 160 -26.71 -24.94 -20.69
CA GLU A 160 -27.02 -25.10 -22.12
C GLU A 160 -27.11 -26.59 -22.53
N ALA A 161 -26.32 -27.49 -21.92
CA ALA A 161 -26.39 -28.93 -22.16
C ALA A 161 -27.54 -29.66 -21.43
N ARG A 162 -28.33 -28.94 -20.61
CA ARG A 162 -29.48 -29.49 -19.86
C ARG A 162 -30.83 -29.14 -20.49
N ILE A 163 -30.82 -28.34 -21.56
CA ILE A 163 -31.98 -27.94 -22.37
C ILE A 163 -31.95 -28.78 -23.64
#